data_AF-A0A3C2EBB4-F1
#
_entry.id   AF-A0A3C2EBB4-F1
#
_cell.length_a   1.000
_cell.length_b   1.000
_cell.length_c   1.000
_cell.angle_alpha   90.00
_cell.angle_beta   90.00
_cell.angle_gamma   90.00
#
_symmetry.space_group_name_H-M   'P 1'
#
loop_
_entity.id
_entity.type
_entity.pdbx_description
1 polymer ?
#
loop_
_entity_poly.entity_id
_entity_poly.type
_entity_poly.pdbx_seq_one_letter_code
_entity_poly.pdbx_strand_id
1 'polypeptide(L)'
;MKHEFIPYFIHCITNMHVGSGDANYGVVDKLVQRDPVTNYPTIHPSSLKGALREHFELQPGWEKNGEKINTVFGKEAIGGSDSETGEYKFLGADLVSLSVRCNFQQYVMALNKT
;
A
#
# COMPACT_ATOMS: atom_id res chain seq x y z
N MET A 1 -5.69 5.52 25.39
CA MET A 1 -5.96 6.03 24.03
C MET A 1 -6.79 4.97 23.32
N LYS A 2 -7.98 5.31 22.82
CA LYS A 2 -8.84 4.38 22.07
C LYS A 2 -8.51 4.58 20.59
N HIS A 3 -7.92 3.58 19.95
CA HIS A 3 -7.62 3.62 18.52
C HIS A 3 -8.78 3.01 17.74
N GLU A 4 -9.24 3.71 16.71
CA GLU A 4 -10.23 3.21 15.77
C GLU A 4 -9.50 2.67 14.54
N PHE A 5 -9.89 1.48 14.09
CA PHE A 5 -9.32 0.83 12.92
C PHE A 5 -10.38 0.71 11.85
N ILE A 6 -10.08 1.22 10.66
CA ILE A 6 -10.97 1.14 9.51
C ILE A 6 -10.28 0.25 8.46
N PRO A 7 -10.72 -1.01 8.30
CA PRO A 7 -10.15 -1.91 7.31
C PRO A 7 -10.72 -1.63 5.91
N TYR A 8 -9.88 -1.84 4.89
CA TYR A 8 -10.26 -1.73 3.47
C TYR A 8 -9.76 -2.95 2.70
N PHE A 9 -10.52 -3.35 1.67
CA PHE A 9 -10.08 -4.36 0.72
C PHE A 9 -9.55 -3.69 -0.54
N ILE A 10 -8.38 -4.13 -1.01
CA ILE A 10 -7.80 -3.69 -2.28
C ILE A 10 -8.03 -4.81 -3.30
N HIS A 11 -8.90 -4.56 -4.27
CA HIS A 11 -9.14 -5.48 -5.38
C HIS A 11 -8.35 -5.01 -6.61
N CYS A 12 -7.40 -5.83 -7.06
CA CYS A 12 -6.59 -5.52 -8.23
C CYS A 12 -7.40 -5.78 -9.50
N ILE A 13 -7.72 -4.72 -10.25
CA ILE A 13 -8.40 -4.82 -11.55
C ILE A 13 -7.40 -5.18 -12.66
N THR A 14 -6.16 -4.71 -12.52
CA THR A 14 -5.03 -5.02 -13.41
C THR A 14 -3.92 -5.71 -12.63
N ASN A 15 -2.97 -6.30 -13.36
CA ASN A 15 -1.73 -6.80 -12.76
C ASN A 15 -0.99 -5.64 -12.09
N MET A 16 -0.83 -5.71 -10.77
CA MET A 16 -0.17 -4.69 -9.97
C MET A 16 1.23 -5.13 -9.60
N HIS A 17 2.20 -4.22 -9.76
CA HIS A 17 3.59 -4.45 -9.43
C HIS A 17 4.05 -3.41 -8.39
N VAL A 18 4.15 -3.84 -7.14
CA VAL A 18 4.70 -2.99 -6.07
C VAL A 18 6.14 -3.44 -5.84
N GLY A 19 7.12 -2.65 -6.29
CA GLY A 19 8.53 -3.03 -6.26
C GLY A 19 9.10 -3.06 -4.83
N SER A 20 9.90 -4.08 -4.53
CA SER A 20 10.64 -4.22 -3.26
C SER A 20 11.98 -3.46 -3.21
N GLY A 21 12.32 -2.76 -4.30
CA GLY A 21 13.60 -2.08 -4.47
C GLY A 21 14.65 -2.94 -5.19
N ASP A 22 15.85 -2.37 -5.38
CA ASP A 22 16.92 -2.95 -6.20
C ASP A 22 17.81 -3.95 -5.43
N ALA A 23 17.68 -4.03 -4.11
CA ALA A 23 18.50 -4.92 -3.28
C ALA A 23 17.89 -6.33 -3.18
N ASN A 24 17.81 -7.04 -4.30
CA ASN A 24 17.40 -8.45 -4.32
C ASN A 24 18.51 -9.33 -4.91
N TYR A 25 19.02 -10.26 -4.10
CA TYR A 25 19.97 -11.30 -4.53
C TYR A 25 19.26 -12.52 -5.14
N GLY A 26 18.08 -12.31 -5.73
CA GLY A 26 17.24 -13.37 -6.32
C GLY A 26 17.50 -13.57 -7.81
N VAL A 27 17.02 -14.68 -8.35
CA VAL A 27 17.07 -14.98 -9.80
C VAL A 27 16.12 -14.08 -10.61
N VAL A 28 15.09 -13.54 -9.94
CA VAL A 28 14.07 -12.70 -10.56
C VAL A 28 14.41 -11.24 -10.29
N ASP A 29 14.61 -10.47 -11.36
CA ASP A 29 14.80 -9.03 -11.28
C ASP A 29 13.50 -8.33 -10.83
N LYS A 30 13.66 -7.24 -10.07
CA LYS A 30 12.56 -6.37 -9.60
C LYS A 30 11.44 -7.17 -8.93
N LEU A 31 11.75 -7.85 -7.83
CA LEU A 31 10.72 -8.59 -7.09
C LEU A 31 9.64 -7.65 -6.55
N VAL A 32 8.40 -8.15 -6.53
CA VAL A 32 7.32 -7.50 -5.80
C VAL A 32 7.58 -7.56 -4.30
N GLN A 33 7.03 -6.61 -3.55
CA GLN A 33 7.06 -6.58 -2.10
C GLN A 33 6.43 -7.84 -1.50
N ARG A 34 7.10 -8.39 -0.49
CA ARG A 34 6.69 -9.60 0.22
C ARG A 34 6.89 -9.40 1.71
N ASP A 35 6.00 -10.01 2.48
CA ASP A 35 6.15 -10.05 3.93
C ASP A 35 7.37 -10.92 4.30
N PRO A 36 8.28 -10.45 5.16
CA PRO A 36 9.54 -11.15 5.44
C PRO A 36 9.35 -12.46 6.23
N VAL A 37 8.19 -12.68 6.86
CA VAL A 37 7.92 -13.87 7.67
C VAL A 37 7.20 -14.94 6.85
N THR A 38 6.13 -14.56 6.16
CA THR A 38 5.26 -15.46 5.39
C THR A 38 5.66 -15.57 3.93
N ASN A 39 6.47 -14.63 3.42
CA ASN A 39 6.85 -14.50 2.03
C ASN A 39 5.66 -14.27 1.06
N TYR A 40 4.47 -13.97 1.59
CA TYR A 40 3.32 -13.61 0.76
C TYR A 40 3.47 -12.20 0.19
N PRO A 41 2.94 -11.93 -1.01
CA PRO A 41 2.84 -10.58 -1.53
C PRO A 41 2.14 -9.65 -0.52
N THR A 42 2.73 -8.49 -0.30
CA THR A 42 2.16 -7.44 0.56
C THR A 42 2.43 -6.08 -0.07
N ILE A 43 1.65 -5.07 0.28
CA ILE A 43 1.95 -3.67 -0.02
C ILE A 43 2.40 -3.02 1.27
N HIS A 44 3.65 -2.56 1.31
CA HIS A 44 4.14 -1.85 2.48
C HIS A 44 3.34 -0.56 2.73
N PRO A 45 3.13 -0.19 4.01
CA PRO A 45 2.36 1.01 4.35
C PRO A 45 2.88 2.28 3.67
N SER A 46 4.19 2.39 3.47
CA SER A 46 4.82 3.54 2.81
C SER A 46 4.43 3.65 1.34
N SER A 47 4.43 2.54 0.61
CA SER A 47 4.00 2.47 -0.78
C SER A 47 2.52 2.82 -0.93
N LEU A 48 1.67 2.27 -0.05
CA LEU A 48 0.24 2.57 -0.06
C LEU A 48 -0.03 4.05 0.26
N LYS A 49 0.61 4.57 1.31
CA LYS A 49 0.49 5.97 1.74
C LYS A 49 0.94 6.93 0.63
N GLY A 50 2.07 6.65 -0.01
CA GLY A 50 2.60 7.48 -1.09
C GLY A 50 1.68 7.52 -2.30
N ALA A 51 1.21 6.35 -2.76
CA ALA A 51 0.29 6.25 -3.89
C ALA A 51 -1.05 6.94 -3.63
N LEU A 52 -1.62 6.77 -2.43
CA LEU A 52 -2.86 7.45 -2.05
C LEU A 52 -2.65 8.96 -1.96
N ARG A 53 -1.56 9.42 -1.34
CA ARG A 53 -1.25 10.85 -1.26
C ARG A 53 -1.16 11.47 -2.65
N GLU A 54 -0.36 10.90 -3.54
CA GLU A 54 -0.23 11.36 -4.92
C GLU A 54 -1.58 11.38 -5.64
N HIS A 55 -2.37 10.32 -5.50
CA HIS A 55 -3.69 10.25 -6.10
C HIS A 55 -4.61 11.38 -5.63
N PHE A 56 -4.65 11.67 -4.33
CA PHE A 56 -5.48 12.75 -3.78
C PHE A 56 -4.96 14.13 -4.16
N GLU A 57 -3.64 14.36 -4.23
CA GLU A 57 -3.06 15.63 -4.68
C GLU A 57 -3.45 16.01 -6.12
N LEU A 58 -3.89 15.04 -6.93
CA LEU A 58 -4.40 15.25 -8.28
C LEU A 58 -5.91 15.53 -8.34
N GLN A 59 -6.65 15.38 -7.24
CA GLN A 59 -8.10 15.57 -7.21
C GLN A 59 -8.49 17.04 -6.96
N PRO A 60 -9.59 17.53 -7.56
CA PRO A 60 -10.11 18.86 -7.27
C PRO A 60 -10.41 19.04 -5.77
N GLY A 61 -9.93 20.14 -5.18
CA GLY A 61 -10.14 20.46 -3.77
C GLY A 61 -9.19 19.77 -2.79
N TRP A 62 -8.17 19.07 -3.30
CA TRP A 62 -7.07 18.47 -2.56
C TRP A 62 -5.74 18.98 -3.12
N GLU A 63 -5.42 20.22 -2.78
CA GLU A 63 -4.21 20.86 -3.28
C GLU A 63 -2.95 20.28 -2.64
N LYS A 64 -1.86 20.27 -3.41
CA LYS A 64 -0.54 19.89 -2.92
C LYS A 64 -0.14 20.80 -1.76
N ASN A 65 0.30 20.21 -0.65
CA ASN A 65 0.57 20.89 0.63
C ASN A 65 -0.65 21.63 1.23
N GLY A 66 -1.87 21.35 0.76
CA GLY A 66 -3.10 21.83 1.38
C GLY A 66 -3.30 21.22 2.76
N GLU A 67 -4.08 21.91 3.59
CA GLU A 67 -4.36 21.49 4.97
C GLU A 67 -4.87 20.05 5.05
N LYS A 68 -5.82 19.66 4.19
CA LYS A 68 -6.37 18.29 4.15
C LYS A 68 -5.33 17.21 3.89
N ILE A 69 -4.44 17.43 2.91
CA ILE A 69 -3.36 16.48 2.59
C ILE A 69 -2.40 16.37 3.77
N ASN A 70 -1.99 17.50 4.35
CA ASN A 70 -1.04 17.52 5.45
C ASN A 70 -1.63 16.90 6.72
N THR A 71 -2.91 17.12 7.01
CA THR A 71 -3.60 16.47 8.15
C THR A 71 -3.61 14.96 8.00
N VAL A 72 -3.92 14.44 6.81
CA VAL A 72 -4.03 12.99 6.59
C VAL A 72 -2.66 12.32 6.49
N PHE A 73 -1.77 12.88 5.67
CA PHE A 73 -0.51 12.24 5.28
C PHE A 73 0.71 12.79 6.01
N GLY A 74 0.59 13.92 6.68
CA GLY A 74 1.71 14.65 7.29
C GLY A 74 2.33 15.66 6.32
N LYS A 75 3.14 16.56 6.88
CA LYS A 75 3.82 17.62 6.14
C LYS A 75 5.29 17.26 5.94
N GLU A 76 5.78 17.51 4.73
CA GLU A 76 7.20 17.35 4.43
C GLU A 76 7.99 18.57 4.92
N ALA A 77 9.18 18.32 5.46
CA ALA A 77 10.10 19.38 5.85
C ALA A 77 10.70 20.03 4.60
N ILE A 78 10.21 21.20 4.21
CA ILE A 78 10.77 21.99 3.11
C ILE A 78 11.60 23.12 3.72
N GLY A 79 12.92 23.11 3.51
CA GLY A 79 13.78 24.25 3.86
C GLY A 79 14.04 24.45 5.36
N GLY A 80 14.06 23.39 6.17
CA GLY A 80 14.44 23.45 7.58
C GLY A 80 13.29 23.65 8.57
N SER A 81 12.02 23.61 8.11
CA SER A 81 10.86 23.50 8.99
C SER A 81 10.68 22.08 9.53
N ASP A 82 10.14 21.93 10.74
CA ASP A 82 9.84 20.63 11.32
C ASP A 82 8.85 19.82 10.47
N SER A 83 9.09 18.51 10.37
CA SER A 83 8.15 17.57 9.73
C SER A 83 7.00 17.28 10.68
N GLU A 84 5.76 17.42 10.20
CA GLU A 84 4.58 17.09 10.98
C GLU A 84 4.09 15.68 10.63
N THR A 85 3.84 14.87 11.65
CA THR A 85 3.27 13.53 11.47
C THR A 85 1.78 13.66 11.19
N GLY A 86 1.31 13.00 10.12
CA GLY A 86 -0.13 12.94 9.81
C GLY A 86 -0.94 12.25 10.91
N GLU A 87 -2.22 12.59 10.99
CA GLU A 87 -3.14 12.08 12.02
C GLU A 87 -3.43 10.58 11.85
N TYR A 88 -3.38 10.07 10.61
CA TYR A 88 -3.72 8.69 10.29
C TYR A 88 -2.47 7.82 10.09
N LYS A 89 -2.55 6.58 10.59
CA LYS A 89 -1.54 5.55 10.39
C LYS A 89 -2.04 4.53 9.38
N PHE A 90 -1.31 4.39 8.28
CA PHE A 90 -1.57 3.37 7.28
C PHE A 90 -0.92 2.06 7.72
N LEU A 91 -1.64 0.96 7.54
CA LEU A 91 -1.13 -0.39 7.76
C LEU A 91 -0.75 -1.02 6.41
N GLY A 92 0.01 -2.12 6.47
CA GLY A 92 0.34 -2.89 5.27
C GLY A 92 -0.92 -3.53 4.69
N ALA A 93 -0.96 -3.68 3.36
CA ALA A 93 -2.02 -4.42 2.71
C ALA A 93 -1.56 -5.85 2.45
N ASP A 94 -1.93 -6.74 3.36
CA ASP A 94 -1.58 -8.16 3.28
C ASP A 94 -2.52 -8.93 2.35
N LEU A 95 -1.98 -9.98 1.73
CA LEU A 95 -2.74 -10.81 0.80
C LEU A 95 -3.89 -11.52 1.52
N VAL A 96 -5.12 -11.16 1.15
CA VAL A 96 -6.33 -11.85 1.61
C VAL A 96 -6.61 -13.08 0.73
N SER A 97 -6.67 -12.88 -0.58
CA SER A 97 -6.97 -13.97 -1.53
C SER A 97 -6.30 -13.73 -2.87
N LEU A 98 -5.96 -14.81 -3.57
CA LEU A 98 -5.33 -14.78 -4.88
C LEU A 98 -6.18 -15.55 -5.89
N SER A 99 -6.36 -14.99 -7.10
CA SER A 99 -6.99 -15.70 -8.20
C SER A 99 -6.07 -16.80 -8.72
N VAL A 100 -6.54 -18.04 -8.68
CA VAL A 100 -5.80 -19.21 -9.15
C VAL A 100 -6.62 -19.95 -10.20
N ARG A 101 -5.96 -20.41 -11.26
CA ARG A 101 -6.61 -21.22 -12.31
C ARG A 101 -7.10 -22.54 -11.72
N CYS A 102 -8.26 -22.99 -12.18
CA CYS A 102 -8.79 -24.31 -11.83
C CYS A 102 -9.46 -24.96 -13.06
N ASN A 103 -9.73 -26.27 -12.99
CA ASN A 103 -10.31 -27.02 -14.12
C ASN A 103 -11.84 -26.94 -14.19
N PHE A 104 -12.51 -26.46 -13.13
CA PHE A 104 -13.98 -26.47 -13.01
C PHE A 104 -14.61 -25.10 -13.28
N GLN A 105 -13.85 -24.02 -13.14
CA GLN A 105 -14.25 -22.63 -13.36
C GLN A 105 -13.06 -21.83 -13.91
N GLN A 106 -13.31 -20.68 -14.54
CA GLN A 106 -12.25 -19.85 -15.11
C GLN A 106 -11.10 -19.55 -14.12
N TYR A 107 -11.44 -19.20 -12.88
CA TYR A 107 -10.52 -19.10 -11.75
C TYR A 107 -11.31 -19.21 -10.44
N VAL A 108 -10.60 -19.45 -9.35
CA VAL A 108 -11.13 -19.40 -7.97
C VAL A 108 -10.28 -18.46 -7.14
N MET A 109 -10.89 -17.81 -6.15
CA MET A 109 -10.14 -17.04 -5.15
C MET A 109 -9.64 -18.01 -4.07
N ALA A 110 -8.35 -18.29 -4.08
CA ALA A 110 -7.70 -19.13 -3.09
C ALA A 110 -7.32 -18.29 -1.86
N LEU A 111 -7.63 -18.82 -0.68
CA LEU A 111 -7.17 -18.32 0.61
C LEU A 111 -6.37 -19.42 1.30
N ASN A 112 -5.30 -19.04 2.00
CA ASN A 112 -4.67 -19.95 2.94
C ASN A 112 -5.34 -19.76 4.32
N LYS A 113 -5.74 -20.87 4.95
CA LYS A 113 -6.39 -20.89 6.27
C LYS A 113 -5.37 -20.91 7.43
N THR A 114 -4.09 -21.06 7.13
CA THR A 114 -3.02 -21.12 8.15
C THR A 114 -2.90 -19.79 8.87
#